data_AF-A0ABD6TB47-F1
#
_entry.id   AF-A0ABD6TB47-F1
#
_cell.length_a   1.000
_cell.length_b   1.000
_cell.length_c   1.000
_cell.angle_alpha   90.00
_cell.angle_beta   90.00
_cell.angle_gamma   90.00
#
_symmetry.space_group_name_H-M   'P 1'
#
loop_
_entity.id
_entity.type
_entity.pdbx_description
1 polymer ?
#
loop_
_entity_poly.entity_id
_entity_poly.type
_entity_poly.pdbx_seq_one_letter_code
_entity_poly.pdbx_strand_id
1 'polypeptide(L)'
;MSLHYHNAIGAHTDGKIGEDHRPETYIVPNVLLHIVKKQEESFMIDGGYGTKDGSAVGDYVHVMDVAKAHVLALHSLLDSSV
;
A
#
# COMPACT_ATOMS: atom_id res chain seq x y z
N MET A 1 7.54 8.70 19.77
CA MET A 1 6.55 8.80 18.67
C MET A 1 6.53 7.46 17.95
N SER A 2 5.35 6.88 17.67
CA SER A 2 5.19 5.66 16.89
C SER A 2 4.10 5.90 15.84
N LEU A 3 4.36 5.58 14.57
CA LEU A 3 3.41 5.72 13.47
C LEU A 3 2.90 4.33 13.10
N HIS A 4 1.60 4.13 13.20
CA HIS A 4 0.96 2.85 12.90
C HIS A 4 0.14 2.99 11.62
N TYR A 5 0.50 2.22 10.60
CA TYR A 5 -0.22 2.10 9.34
C TYR A 5 -0.17 0.63 8.90
N HIS A 6 -1.14 0.21 8.11
CA HIS A 6 -1.20 -1.15 7.56
C HIS A 6 -0.63 -1.18 6.14
N ASN A 7 -1.48 -1.22 5.11
CA ASN A 7 -1.02 -1.43 3.74
C ASN A 7 -0.70 -0.08 3.09
N ALA A 8 0.58 0.22 2.95
CA ALA A 8 1.03 1.30 2.08
C ALA A 8 0.98 0.83 0.63
N ILE A 9 0.38 1.64 -0.26
CA ILE A 9 0.24 1.32 -1.69
C ILE A 9 0.59 2.53 -2.56
N GLY A 10 0.76 2.28 -3.86
CA GLY A 10 1.07 3.32 -4.84
C GLY A 10 2.57 3.47 -5.08
N ALA A 11 2.94 4.55 -5.75
CA ALA A 11 4.31 4.82 -6.17
C ALA A 11 4.57 6.33 -6.13
N HIS A 12 5.83 6.72 -6.38
CA HIS A 12 6.11 8.14 -6.58
C HIS A 12 5.42 8.64 -7.86
N THR A 13 4.92 9.87 -7.85
CA THR A 13 4.05 10.41 -8.92
C THR A 13 4.74 10.55 -10.27
N ASP A 14 6.07 10.64 -10.30
CA ASP A 14 6.86 10.66 -11.53
C ASP A 14 7.11 9.26 -12.13
N GLY A 15 6.65 8.20 -11.45
CA GLY A 15 6.74 6.81 -11.90
C GLY A 15 8.14 6.21 -11.88
N LYS A 16 9.17 6.90 -11.36
CA LYS A 16 10.56 6.40 -11.39
C LYS A 16 10.87 5.40 -10.29
N ILE A 17 10.16 5.48 -9.17
CA ILE A 17 10.31 4.57 -8.03
C ILE A 17 8.93 4.08 -7.57
N GLY A 18 8.89 2.83 -7.15
CA GLY A 18 7.71 2.14 -6.67
C GLY A 18 8.10 0.83 -5.98
N GLU A 19 7.10 0.05 -5.63
CA GLU A 19 7.27 -1.25 -4.98
C GLU A 19 7.87 -2.30 -5.96
N ASP A 20 8.88 -3.05 -5.52
CA ASP A 20 9.50 -4.18 -6.24
C ASP A 20 9.91 -5.26 -5.23
N HIS A 21 8.92 -5.92 -4.64
CA HIS A 21 9.13 -7.03 -3.72
C HIS A 21 9.29 -8.37 -4.44
N ARG A 22 10.15 -9.26 -3.90
CA ARG A 22 10.43 -10.58 -4.47
C ARG A 22 10.56 -11.65 -3.35
N PRO A 23 9.55 -12.52 -3.15
CA PRO A 23 8.26 -12.57 -3.85
C PRO A 23 7.35 -11.41 -3.46
N GLU A 24 6.45 -11.04 -4.36
CA GLU A 24 5.41 -10.05 -4.09
C GLU A 24 4.25 -10.68 -3.33
N THR A 25 3.89 -10.12 -2.18
CA THR A 25 2.86 -10.64 -1.27
C THR A 25 1.64 -9.72 -1.17
N TYR A 26 1.75 -8.48 -1.65
CA TYR A 26 0.69 -7.49 -1.53
C TYR A 26 -0.27 -7.59 -2.72
N ILE A 27 -1.56 -7.38 -2.45
CA ILE A 27 -2.62 -7.58 -3.45
C ILE A 27 -2.54 -6.58 -4.60
N VAL A 28 -2.24 -5.30 -4.31
CA VAL A 28 -2.25 -4.25 -5.34
C VAL A 28 -1.17 -4.50 -6.41
N PRO A 29 0.12 -4.72 -6.07
CA PRO A 29 1.12 -5.05 -7.08
C PRO A 29 0.83 -6.38 -7.77
N ASN A 30 0.33 -7.40 -7.06
CA ASN A 30 -0.02 -8.69 -7.67
C ASN A 30 -1.14 -8.57 -8.73
N VAL A 31 -2.20 -7.79 -8.45
CA VAL A 31 -3.27 -7.51 -9.43
C VAL A 31 -2.71 -6.75 -10.64
N LEU A 32 -1.88 -5.72 -10.41
CA LEU A 32 -1.27 -4.95 -11.49
C LEU A 32 -0.34 -5.82 -12.35
N LEU A 33 0.48 -6.67 -11.73
CA LEU A 33 1.35 -7.61 -12.42
C LEU A 33 0.54 -8.62 -13.24
N HIS A 34 -0.58 -9.13 -12.72
CA HIS A 34 -1.47 -10.01 -13.46
C HIS A 34 -2.02 -9.35 -14.73
N ILE A 35 -2.47 -8.10 -14.62
CA ILE A 35 -2.95 -7.29 -15.76
C ILE A 35 -1.81 -7.04 -16.76
N VAL A 36 -0.65 -6.57 -16.31
CA VAL A 36 0.51 -6.25 -17.16
C VAL A 36 1.04 -7.49 -17.88
N LYS A 37 1.06 -8.64 -17.20
CA LYS A 37 1.47 -9.94 -17.78
C LYS A 37 0.39 -10.57 -18.67
N LYS A 38 -0.77 -9.92 -18.85
CA LYS A 38 -1.87 -10.40 -19.69
C LYS A 38 -2.23 -11.85 -19.43
N GLN A 39 -2.33 -12.23 -18.15
CA GLN A 39 -2.74 -13.57 -17.78
C GLN A 39 -4.17 -13.82 -18.29
N GLU A 40 -4.40 -14.99 -18.88
CA GLU A 40 -5.71 -15.35 -19.45
C GLU A 40 -6.70 -15.81 -18.37
N GLU A 41 -6.19 -16.38 -17.28
CA GLU A 41 -6.98 -16.78 -16.13
C GLU A 41 -7.44 -15.56 -15.33
N SER A 42 -8.59 -15.67 -14.66
CA SER A 42 -9.05 -14.62 -13.74
C SER A 42 -8.12 -14.48 -12.54
N PHE A 43 -7.86 -13.26 -12.08
CA PHE A 43 -7.24 -13.02 -10.79
C PHE A 43 -8.22 -13.40 -9.67
N MET A 44 -7.86 -14.41 -8.87
CA MET A 44 -8.69 -14.93 -7.79
C MET A 44 -8.14 -14.47 -6.44
N ILE A 45 -9.04 -14.04 -5.56
CA ILE A 45 -8.76 -13.76 -4.15
C ILE A 45 -9.69 -14.60 -3.28
N ASP A 46 -9.22 -14.95 -2.09
CA ASP A 46 -10.05 -15.65 -1.12
C ASP A 46 -11.26 -14.79 -0.71
N GLY A 47 -12.41 -15.44 -0.60
CA GLY A 47 -13.68 -14.83 -0.23
C GLY A 47 -14.36 -15.57 0.92
N GLY A 48 -15.61 -15.21 1.19
CA GLY A 48 -16.40 -15.77 2.29
C GLY A 48 -16.40 -14.92 3.55
N TYR A 49 -15.94 -13.66 3.45
CA TYR A 49 -16.03 -12.68 4.52
C TYR A 49 -17.45 -12.14 4.62
N GLY A 50 -17.87 -11.70 5.81
CA GLY A 50 -19.19 -11.10 6.05
C GLY A 50 -19.36 -9.67 5.49
N THR A 51 -18.63 -9.31 4.44
CA THR A 51 -18.61 -7.99 3.80
C THR A 51 -19.61 -7.94 2.65
N LYS A 52 -19.88 -6.75 2.09
CA LYS A 52 -20.94 -6.54 1.09
C LYS A 52 -20.81 -7.43 -0.15
N ASP A 53 -19.59 -7.70 -0.60
CA ASP A 53 -19.29 -8.51 -1.79
C ASP A 53 -18.58 -9.82 -1.45
N GLY A 54 -18.42 -10.13 -0.16
CA GLY A 54 -17.76 -11.34 0.33
C GLY A 54 -16.23 -11.29 0.33
N SER A 55 -15.61 -10.18 -0.08
CA SER A 55 -14.15 -9.99 -0.11
C SER A 55 -13.59 -9.40 1.19
N ALA A 56 -12.30 -9.59 1.47
CA ALA A 56 -11.66 -8.95 2.60
C ALA A 56 -11.60 -7.41 2.43
N VAL A 57 -11.92 -6.66 3.48
CA VAL A 57 -11.74 -5.20 3.51
C VAL A 57 -10.37 -4.89 4.11
N GLY A 58 -9.55 -4.13 3.40
CA GLY A 58 -8.23 -3.68 3.84
C GLY A 58 -8.15 -2.17 4.02
N ASP A 59 -7.31 -1.71 4.95
CA ASP A 59 -6.93 -0.31 5.07
C ASP A 59 -5.72 -0.04 4.16
N TYR A 60 -5.89 0.89 3.22
CA TYR A 60 -4.91 1.24 2.21
C TYR A 60 -4.64 2.73 2.25
N VAL A 61 -3.36 3.09 2.37
CA VAL A 61 -2.89 4.48 2.37
C VAL A 61 -1.84 4.67 1.30
N HIS A 62 -1.87 5.81 0.61
CA HIS A 62 -0.86 6.09 -0.42
C HIS A 62 0.52 6.26 0.23
N VAL A 63 1.55 5.63 -0.34
CA VAL A 63 2.93 5.61 0.22
C VAL A 63 3.51 7.01 0.41
N MET A 64 3.14 7.96 -0.47
CA MET A 64 3.57 9.36 -0.34
C MET A 64 2.95 10.07 0.87
N ASP A 65 1.72 9.70 1.27
CA ASP A 65 1.09 10.26 2.47
C ASP A 65 1.74 9.69 3.74
N VAL A 66 2.10 8.40 3.72
CA VAL A 66 2.89 7.77 4.78
C VAL A 66 4.24 8.46 4.93
N ALA A 67 4.97 8.69 3.83
CA ALA A 67 6.25 9.39 3.84
C ALA A 67 6.11 10.83 4.40
N LYS A 68 5.08 11.55 3.97
CA LYS A 68 4.78 12.91 4.48
C LYS A 68 4.49 12.91 5.99
N ALA A 69 3.75 11.92 6.49
CA ALA A 69 3.48 11.79 7.91
C ALA A 69 4.77 11.60 8.74
N HIS A 70 5.74 10.85 8.23
CA HIS A 70 7.05 10.69 8.89
C HIS A 70 7.83 12.01 8.97
N VAL A 71 7.85 12.80 7.88
CA VAL A 71 8.51 14.12 7.87
C VAL A 71 7.86 15.06 8.88
N LEU A 72 6.52 15.09 8.93
CA LEU A 72 5.77 15.91 9.88
C LEU A 72 6.03 15.47 11.34
N ALA A 73 6.06 14.17 11.59
CA ALA A 73 6.37 13.64 12.92
C ALA A 73 7.79 14.02 13.36
N LEU A 74 8.77 13.97 12.45
CA LEU A 74 10.14 14.41 12.73
C LEU A 74 10.20 15.91 13.07
N HIS A 75 9.58 16.78 12.26
CA HIS A 75 9.53 18.21 12.55
C HIS A 75 8.89 18.49 13.91
N SER A 76 7.76 17.84 14.21
CA SER A 76 7.09 17.99 15.50
C SER A 76 8.00 17.65 16.69
N LEU A 77 8.85 16.62 16.57
CA LEU A 77 9.81 16.26 17.62
C LEU A 77 10.92 17.30 17.77
N LEU A 78 11.45 17.81 16.65
CA LEU A 78 12.52 18.80 16.65
C LEU A 78 12.04 20.15 17.18
N ASP A 79 10.85 20.59 16.78
CA ASP A 79 10.24 21.84 17.24
C ASP A 79 9.87 21.78 18.73
N SER A 80 9.54 20.59 19.25
CA SER A 80 9.25 20.37 20.68
C SER A 80 10.50 20.26 21.57
N SER A 81 11.70 20.34 20.97
CA SER A 81 12.99 20.23 21.67
C SER A 81 13.64 21.59 21.96
N VAL A 82 12.88 22.69 21.84
CA VAL A 82 13.30 24.07 22.15
C VAL A 82 12.48 24.63 23.30
#